data_AF-A0A0S7YDA6-F1
#
_entry.id   AF-A0A0S7YDA6-F1
#
_cell.length_a   1.000
_cell.length_b   1.000
_cell.length_c   1.000
_cell.angle_alpha   90.00
_cell.angle_beta   90.00
_cell.angle_gamma   90.00
#
_symmetry.space_group_name_H-M   'P 1'
#
loop_
_entity.id
_entity.type
_entity.pdbx_description
1 polymer ?
#
loop_
_entity_poly.entity_id
_entity_poly.type
_entity_poly.pdbx_seq_one_letter_code
_entity_poly.pdbx_strand_id
1 'polypeptide(L)'
;MFPEWLNYVNEKTQLSLVSILHELSHLQDKRDLNFIIIGAFPLLIRGYLKYKVCWDVDLLFKNGERLKQFMESLKTSVARIVNYDDDLMISENITSFHAAWTFDHTWFNVDYILRKNYFEYYTRNKTDIIPYEQSVTLNDRTYCIHLFVAHPWDIIVEKIVSPRTKKELNLKIDMSVDIRHIFSVYGKEKDNLQFWDYCLEKSRYLQAEKEFRENFMNLLKFAKDLGYDNVVMSPLSIKMLKQ
;
A
#
# COMPACT_ATOMS: atom_id res chain seq x y z
N MET A 1 11.08 19.22 -7.94
CA MET A 1 10.55 18.63 -9.21
C MET A 1 9.12 18.16 -8.95
N PHE A 2 8.20 18.28 -9.92
CA PHE A 2 6.84 17.76 -9.77
C PHE A 2 6.80 16.28 -10.20
N PRO A 3 6.54 15.32 -9.30
CA PRO A 3 6.61 13.89 -9.64
C PRO A 3 5.39 13.43 -10.44
N GLU A 4 5.57 12.45 -11.33
CA GLU A 4 4.49 11.95 -12.21
C GLU A 4 3.27 11.44 -11.41
N TRP A 5 3.51 10.77 -10.28
CA TRP A 5 2.43 10.19 -9.46
C TRP A 5 1.47 11.23 -8.89
N LEU A 6 1.95 12.47 -8.69
CA LEU A 6 1.13 13.54 -8.13
C LEU A 6 0.07 14.02 -9.13
N ASN A 7 0.24 13.78 -10.43
CA ASN A 7 -0.80 14.00 -11.45
C ASN A 7 -2.07 13.18 -11.21
N TYR A 8 -1.97 12.10 -10.44
CA TYR A 8 -3.09 11.21 -10.11
C TYR A 8 -3.71 11.52 -8.74
N VAL A 9 -3.22 12.54 -8.03
CA VAL A 9 -3.80 13.05 -6.78
C VAL A 9 -4.68 14.26 -7.09
N ASN A 10 -5.80 14.38 -6.37
CA ASN A 10 -6.66 15.56 -6.46
C ASN A 10 -5.87 16.84 -6.17
N GLU A 11 -5.84 17.78 -7.10
CA GLU A 11 -5.09 19.05 -7.01
C GLU A 11 -5.34 19.78 -5.69
N LYS A 12 -6.58 19.74 -5.19
CA LYS A 12 -6.95 20.40 -3.93
C LYS A 12 -6.24 19.81 -2.71
N THR A 13 -5.85 18.53 -2.74
CA THR A 13 -5.26 17.83 -1.60
C THR A 13 -3.77 17.53 -1.76
N GLN A 14 -3.18 17.88 -2.91
CA GLN A 14 -1.75 17.63 -3.20
C GLN A 14 -0.83 18.26 -2.15
N LEU A 15 -1.11 19.50 -1.72
CA LEU A 15 -0.30 20.20 -0.73
C LEU A 15 -0.35 19.50 0.63
N SER A 16 -1.55 19.17 1.13
CA SER A 16 -1.72 18.42 2.37
C SER A 16 -1.02 17.07 2.30
N LEU A 17 -1.21 16.28 1.23
CA LEU A 17 -0.53 15.00 1.06
C LEU A 17 0.99 15.14 1.09
N VAL A 18 1.57 16.03 0.29
CA VAL A 18 3.04 16.20 0.23
C VAL A 18 3.59 16.68 1.59
N SER A 19 2.84 17.54 2.29
CA SER A 19 3.21 18.00 3.64
C SER A 19 3.14 16.86 4.67
N ILE A 20 2.12 16.00 4.59
CA ILE A 20 1.98 14.79 5.43
C ILE A 20 3.15 13.84 5.18
N LEU A 21 3.49 13.53 3.93
CA LEU A 21 4.61 12.64 3.61
C LEU A 21 5.94 13.22 4.11
N HIS A 22 6.13 14.54 4.01
CA HIS A 22 7.28 15.21 4.57
C HIS A 22 7.33 15.08 6.09
N GLU A 23 6.23 15.34 6.79
CA GLU A 23 6.13 15.19 8.24
C GLU A 23 6.40 13.74 8.67
N LEU A 24 5.78 12.76 8.02
CA LEU A 24 6.00 11.34 8.26
C LEU A 24 7.47 10.95 8.03
N SER A 25 8.17 11.62 7.10
CA SER A 25 9.59 11.35 6.87
C SER A 25 10.42 11.63 8.11
N HIS A 26 10.06 12.66 8.88
CA HIS A 26 10.70 13.04 10.14
C HIS A 26 10.25 12.17 11.32
N LEU A 27 8.99 11.75 11.33
CA LEU A 27 8.40 10.94 12.42
C LEU A 27 8.77 9.45 12.37
N GLN A 28 9.25 8.96 11.23
CA GLN A 28 9.63 7.56 11.07
C GLN A 28 11.04 7.31 11.61
N ASP A 29 11.19 6.42 12.59
CA ASP A 29 12.50 6.01 13.13
C ASP A 29 13.23 5.15 12.09
N LYS A 30 14.28 5.71 11.47
CA LYS A 30 15.03 5.02 10.39
C LYS A 30 15.92 3.89 10.90
N ARG A 31 16.21 3.82 12.20
CA ARG A 31 17.08 2.78 12.80
C ARG A 31 16.25 1.61 13.28
N ASP A 32 15.16 1.88 13.99
CA ASP A 32 14.16 0.89 14.37
C ASP A 32 12.75 1.33 13.96
N LEU A 33 12.41 1.01 12.70
CA LEU A 33 11.14 1.39 12.07
C LEU A 33 9.96 1.20 13.04
N ASN A 34 9.34 2.32 13.40
CA ASN A 34 8.10 2.38 14.17
C ASN A 34 6.88 2.05 13.29
N PHE A 35 6.91 2.44 12.02
CA PHE A 35 5.89 2.14 11.02
C PHE A 35 6.47 2.02 9.59
N ILE A 36 5.68 1.45 8.68
CA ILE A 36 5.92 1.43 7.23
C ILE A 36 4.62 1.82 6.49
N ILE A 37 4.73 2.51 5.36
CA ILE A 37 3.55 2.82 4.53
C ILE A 37 3.16 1.61 3.69
N ILE A 38 1.90 1.18 3.78
CA ILE A 38 1.36 0.02 3.05
C ILE A 38 0.18 0.44 2.14
N GLY A 39 -0.58 -0.53 1.65
CA GLY A 39 -1.82 -0.26 0.94
C GLY A 39 -1.64 0.20 -0.50
N ALA A 40 -2.48 1.13 -0.96
CA ALA A 40 -2.47 1.57 -2.36
C ALA A 40 -1.39 2.62 -2.66
N PHE A 41 -1.00 3.41 -1.65
CA PHE A 41 -0.08 4.53 -1.82
C PHE A 41 1.32 4.12 -2.36
N PRO A 42 1.96 3.02 -1.90
CA PRO A 42 3.24 2.58 -2.46
C PRO A 42 3.15 2.18 -3.94
N LEU A 43 2.00 1.69 -4.40
CA LEU A 43 1.76 1.39 -5.81
C LEU A 43 1.66 2.68 -6.63
N LEU A 44 1.00 3.71 -6.10
CA LEU A 44 0.90 5.03 -6.73
C LEU A 44 2.27 5.69 -6.91
N ILE A 45 3.05 5.85 -5.83
CA ILE A 45 4.33 6.60 -5.88
C ILE A 45 5.40 5.89 -6.71
N ARG A 46 5.29 4.57 -6.89
CA ARG A 46 6.13 3.77 -7.80
C ARG A 46 5.54 3.65 -9.21
N GLY A 47 4.49 4.40 -9.50
CA GLY A 47 3.93 4.58 -10.85
C GLY A 47 3.09 3.42 -11.37
N TYR A 48 2.73 2.44 -10.54
CA TYR A 48 1.85 1.33 -10.93
C TYR A 48 0.41 1.78 -11.16
N LEU A 49 -0.07 2.72 -10.35
CA LEU A 49 -1.43 3.24 -10.45
C LEU A 49 -1.44 4.56 -11.22
N LYS A 50 -2.34 4.65 -12.19
CA LYS A 50 -2.46 5.79 -13.12
C LYS A 50 -3.90 6.27 -13.26
N TYR A 51 -4.61 6.45 -12.15
CA TYR A 51 -5.98 6.94 -12.12
C TYR A 51 -6.20 7.89 -10.94
N LYS A 52 -7.11 8.85 -11.09
CA LYS A 52 -7.46 9.82 -10.05
C LYS A 52 -8.54 9.23 -9.13
N VAL A 53 -8.25 9.16 -7.83
CA VAL A 53 -9.19 8.84 -6.76
C VAL A 53 -8.87 9.66 -5.51
N CYS A 54 -9.74 9.60 -4.51
CA CYS A 54 -9.42 10.09 -3.16
C CYS A 54 -8.46 9.09 -2.51
N TRP A 55 -7.18 9.43 -2.50
CA TRP A 55 -6.15 8.64 -1.85
C TRP A 55 -6.15 8.85 -0.34
N ASP A 56 -5.69 7.84 0.37
CA ASP A 56 -5.35 7.80 1.79
C ASP A 56 -3.88 7.33 1.95
N VAL A 57 -3.36 7.42 3.17
CA VAL A 57 -2.06 6.87 3.55
C VAL A 57 -2.25 5.86 4.67
N ASP A 58 -1.93 4.60 4.40
CA ASP A 58 -1.98 3.51 5.38
C ASP A 58 -0.64 3.35 6.10
N LEU A 59 -0.61 3.57 7.41
CA LEU A 59 0.57 3.39 8.26
C LEU A 59 0.46 2.08 9.04
N LEU A 60 1.25 1.07 8.67
CA LEU A 60 1.36 -0.15 9.43
C LEU A 60 2.40 0.00 10.55
N PHE A 61 1.95 -0.04 11.80
CA PHE A 61 2.80 0.07 12.97
C PHE A 61 3.36 -1.29 13.40
N LYS A 62 4.60 -1.26 13.89
CA LYS A 62 5.31 -2.44 14.40
C LYS A 62 4.57 -3.14 15.54
N ASN A 63 4.04 -2.35 16.47
CA ASN A 63 3.25 -2.83 17.61
C ASN A 63 2.51 -1.64 18.25
N GLY A 64 1.63 -1.95 19.23
CA GLY A 64 0.83 -0.94 19.91
C GLY A 64 1.64 0.09 20.69
N GLU A 65 2.82 -0.28 21.21
CA GLU A 65 3.72 0.66 21.89
C GLU A 65 4.26 1.71 20.92
N ARG A 66 4.72 1.28 19.73
CA ARG A 66 5.20 2.18 18.67
C ARG A 66 4.08 3.08 18.14
N LEU A 67 2.85 2.58 18.04
CA LEU A 67 1.69 3.42 17.71
C LEU A 67 1.45 4.49 18.79
N LYS A 68 1.43 4.10 20.06
CA LYS A 68 1.23 5.03 21.18
C LYS A 68 2.30 6.12 21.21
N GLN A 69 3.58 5.73 21.10
CA GLN A 69 4.70 6.66 20.99
C GLN A 69 4.55 7.59 19.78
N PHE A 70 4.11 7.03 18.63
CA PHE A 70 3.85 7.83 17.44
C PHE A 70 2.70 8.79 17.66
N MET A 71 1.63 8.46 18.38
CA MET A 71 0.53 9.39 18.67
C MET A 71 0.97 10.51 19.62
N GLU A 72 1.78 10.17 20.63
CA GLU A 72 2.29 11.10 21.65
C GLU A 72 3.44 11.99 21.16
N SER A 73 4.12 11.63 20.06
CA SER A 73 5.22 12.43 19.51
C SER A 73 4.78 13.84 19.11
N LEU A 74 5.67 14.82 19.23
CA LEU A 74 5.37 16.19 18.80
C LEU A 74 5.32 16.23 17.27
N LYS A 75 4.18 16.64 16.70
CA LYS A 75 4.04 16.98 15.28
C LYS A 75 4.31 18.47 15.11
N THR A 76 4.62 18.90 13.91
CA THR A 76 4.73 20.33 13.61
C THR A 76 3.44 21.06 14.00
N SER A 77 3.58 22.27 14.55
CA SER A 77 2.45 23.07 15.08
C SER A 77 1.42 23.49 14.02
N VAL A 78 1.79 23.37 12.75
CA VAL A 78 0.91 23.61 11.60
C VAL A 78 0.04 22.40 11.25
N ALA A 79 0.43 21.20 11.67
CA ALA A 79 -0.35 19.99 11.45
C ALA A 79 -1.56 19.98 12.39
N ARG A 80 -2.76 19.86 11.82
CA ARG A 80 -3.98 19.57 12.58
C ARG A 80 -4.41 18.15 12.29
N ILE A 81 -4.66 17.39 13.35
CA ILE A 81 -5.03 15.97 13.27
C ILE A 81 -6.34 15.77 14.02
N VAL A 82 -7.30 15.14 13.36
CA VAL A 82 -8.59 14.74 13.95
C VAL A 82 -8.70 13.23 13.82
N ASN A 83 -9.00 12.57 14.94
CA ASN A 83 -9.32 11.14 14.95
C ASN A 83 -10.83 10.99 14.74
N TYR A 84 -11.24 10.14 13.81
CA TYR A 84 -12.65 10.04 13.42
C TYR A 84 -13.44 9.03 14.25
N ASP A 85 -12.80 8.01 14.84
CA ASP A 85 -13.50 6.98 15.61
C ASP A 85 -12.59 6.32 16.66
N ASP A 86 -13.10 6.24 17.91
CA ASP A 86 -12.55 5.42 18.99
C ASP A 86 -13.15 3.99 18.98
N ASP A 87 -14.26 3.76 18.25
CA ASP A 87 -14.96 2.47 18.11
C ASP A 87 -14.41 1.66 16.92
N LEU A 88 -13.19 1.20 17.08
CA LEU A 88 -12.45 0.43 16.10
C LEU A 88 -13.16 -0.82 15.55
N MET A 89 -12.85 -1.15 14.28
CA MET A 89 -12.73 -2.55 13.84
C MET A 89 -11.54 -3.22 14.55
N ILE A 90 -11.65 -3.47 15.86
CA ILE A 90 -10.80 -4.40 16.58
C ILE A 90 -11.36 -5.79 16.30
N SER A 91 -10.68 -6.53 15.43
CA SER A 91 -10.77 -7.98 15.41
C SER A 91 -9.61 -8.56 16.21
N GLU A 92 -9.62 -9.87 16.50
CA GLU A 92 -8.49 -10.53 17.18
C GLU A 92 -7.11 -10.25 16.54
N ASN A 93 -7.09 -9.92 15.24
CA ASN A 93 -5.85 -9.88 14.46
C ASN A 93 -5.55 -8.53 13.77
N ILE A 94 -6.51 -7.61 13.73
CA ILE A 94 -6.40 -6.30 13.07
C ILE A 94 -7.06 -5.23 13.93
N THR A 95 -6.42 -4.06 14.01
CA THR A 95 -6.92 -2.84 14.64
C THR A 95 -6.58 -1.68 13.68
N SER A 96 -7.57 -0.90 13.25
CA SER A 96 -7.41 0.17 12.26
C SER A 96 -8.04 1.47 12.75
N PHE A 97 -7.22 2.48 13.05
CA PHE A 97 -7.66 3.80 13.52
C PHE A 97 -7.66 4.78 12.35
N HIS A 98 -8.78 5.43 12.11
CA HIS A 98 -8.90 6.42 11.03
C HIS A 98 -8.66 7.83 11.56
N ALA A 99 -7.73 8.55 10.93
CA ALA A 99 -7.46 9.95 11.21
C ALA A 99 -7.51 10.78 9.93
N ALA A 100 -7.78 12.08 10.06
CA ALA A 100 -7.42 13.04 9.02
C ALA A 100 -6.41 14.05 9.52
N TRP A 101 -5.51 14.38 8.61
CA TRP A 101 -4.47 15.36 8.78
C TRP A 101 -4.75 16.52 7.84
N THR A 102 -4.44 17.74 8.26
CA THR A 102 -4.36 18.91 7.37
C THR A 102 -3.18 19.79 7.76
N PHE A 103 -2.48 20.29 6.74
CA PHE A 103 -1.47 21.36 6.84
C PHE A 103 -1.97 22.68 6.25
N ASP A 104 -3.17 22.65 5.67
CA ASP A 104 -3.85 23.79 5.05
C ASP A 104 -5.36 23.74 5.38
N HIS A 105 -6.21 24.07 4.40
CA HIS A 105 -7.67 24.04 4.52
C HIS A 105 -8.31 22.71 4.07
N THR A 106 -7.51 21.72 3.67
CA THR A 106 -7.96 20.46 3.07
C THR A 106 -7.50 19.24 3.88
N TRP A 107 -8.47 18.44 4.28
CA TRP A 107 -8.24 17.19 5.01
C TRP A 107 -7.75 16.09 4.08
N PHE A 108 -6.87 15.25 4.61
CA PHE A 108 -6.36 14.05 3.95
C PHE A 108 -6.36 12.90 4.94
N ASN A 109 -6.86 11.73 4.52
CA ASN A 109 -7.00 10.56 5.39
C ASN A 109 -5.67 9.85 5.61
N VAL A 110 -5.40 9.51 6.86
CA VAL A 110 -4.23 8.75 7.29
C VAL A 110 -4.70 7.69 8.27
N ASP A 111 -4.53 6.43 7.89
CA ASP A 111 -5.00 5.28 8.65
C ASP A 111 -3.84 4.68 9.44
N TYR A 112 -4.04 4.43 10.74
CA TYR A 112 -3.08 3.75 11.59
C TYR A 112 -3.49 2.30 11.77
N ILE A 113 -2.67 1.39 11.30
CA ILE A 113 -2.97 -0.03 11.24
C ILE A 113 -2.04 -0.79 12.18
N LEU A 114 -2.62 -1.63 13.02
CA LEU A 114 -1.93 -2.67 13.76
C LEU A 114 -2.42 -4.02 13.25
N ARG A 115 -1.49 -4.84 12.80
CA ARG A 115 -1.79 -6.20 12.33
C ARG A 115 -0.67 -7.15 12.69
N LYS A 116 -1.01 -8.19 13.42
CA LYS A 116 -0.06 -9.17 13.95
C LYS A 116 0.73 -9.84 12.82
N ASN A 117 2.06 -9.91 12.94
CA ASN A 117 3.01 -10.52 11.99
C ASN A 117 3.13 -9.85 10.61
N TYR A 118 2.33 -8.83 10.32
CA TYR A 118 2.37 -8.16 9.00
C TYR A 118 3.48 -7.13 8.92
N PHE A 119 3.86 -6.52 10.04
CA PHE A 119 4.99 -5.61 10.04
C PHE A 119 6.28 -6.35 9.65
N GLU A 120 6.51 -7.52 10.25
CA GLU A 120 7.63 -8.40 9.93
C GLU A 120 7.57 -8.88 8.48
N TYR A 121 6.39 -9.23 7.96
CA TYR A 121 6.22 -9.59 6.54
C TYR A 121 6.78 -8.53 5.58
N TYR A 122 6.41 -7.26 5.82
CA TYR A 122 6.85 -6.12 5.05
C TYR A 122 8.29 -5.70 5.33
N THR A 123 8.85 -6.06 6.48
CA THR A 123 10.15 -5.58 6.93
C THR A 123 11.26 -6.63 7.06
N ARG A 124 10.97 -7.89 6.73
CA ARG A 124 11.86 -9.03 6.96
C ARG A 124 13.22 -8.89 6.30
N ASN A 125 13.25 -8.53 5.02
CA ASN A 125 14.50 -8.32 4.30
C ASN A 125 14.87 -6.83 4.37
N LYS A 126 15.41 -6.39 5.50
CA LYS A 126 15.83 -4.98 5.68
C LYS A 126 16.82 -4.50 4.61
N THR A 127 17.57 -5.40 3.99
CA THR A 127 18.45 -5.11 2.83
C THR A 127 17.68 -4.73 1.56
N ASP A 128 16.43 -5.15 1.45
CA ASP A 128 15.59 -4.95 0.27
C ASP A 128 14.60 -3.79 0.44
N ILE A 129 14.38 -3.33 1.69
CA ILE A 129 13.56 -2.14 1.95
C ILE A 129 14.41 -0.90 1.73
N ILE A 130 14.52 -0.52 0.47
CA ILE A 130 15.12 0.76 0.10
C ILE A 130 14.07 1.85 0.37
N PRO A 131 14.39 2.90 1.15
CA PRO A 131 13.46 3.99 1.38
C PRO A 131 13.13 4.66 0.05
N TYR A 132 11.87 5.09 -0.08
CA TYR A 132 11.47 5.99 -1.14
C TYR A 132 11.97 7.39 -0.81
N GLU A 133 12.82 7.92 -1.69
CA GLU A 133 13.40 9.25 -1.56
C GLU A 133 13.00 10.13 -2.75
N GLN A 134 12.36 11.26 -2.49
CA GLN A 134 12.03 12.24 -3.52
C GLN A 134 11.88 13.65 -2.94
N SER A 135 12.45 14.64 -3.64
CA SER A 135 12.20 16.07 -3.36
C SER A 135 11.08 16.60 -4.26
N VAL A 136 9.98 17.04 -3.64
CA VAL A 136 8.80 17.60 -4.31
C VAL A 136 8.77 19.10 -4.10
N THR A 137 8.53 19.88 -5.15
CA THR A 137 8.42 21.35 -5.05
C THR A 137 6.99 21.77 -5.36
N LEU A 138 6.32 22.41 -4.40
CA LEU A 138 4.97 22.97 -4.52
C LEU A 138 4.92 24.35 -3.87
N ASN A 139 4.26 25.32 -4.51
CA ASN A 139 4.08 26.69 -3.99
C ASN A 139 5.38 27.30 -3.43
N ASP A 140 6.46 27.23 -4.20
CA ASP A 140 7.81 27.73 -3.84
C ASP A 140 8.45 27.09 -2.61
N ARG A 141 7.89 25.99 -2.10
CA ARG A 141 8.45 25.19 -1.00
C ARG A 141 8.91 23.83 -1.51
N THR A 142 10.03 23.36 -0.97
CA THR A 142 10.56 22.02 -1.26
C THR A 142 10.34 21.11 -0.07
N TYR A 143 9.73 19.97 -0.34
CA TYR A 143 9.39 18.92 0.61
C TYR A 143 10.29 17.71 0.33
N CYS A 144 11.12 17.35 1.30
CA CYS A 144 11.97 16.18 1.21
C CYS A 144 11.21 14.97 1.76
N ILE A 145 10.85 14.04 0.89
CA ILE A 145 10.20 12.79 1.27
C ILE A 145 11.30 11.73 1.37
N HIS A 146 11.40 11.09 2.53
CA HIS A 146 12.25 9.94 2.79
C HIS A 146 11.45 8.98 3.64
N LEU A 147 10.84 7.96 3.04
CA LEU A 147 9.93 7.04 3.73
C LEU A 147 10.20 5.59 3.38
N PHE A 148 10.23 4.72 4.38
CA PHE A 148 10.10 3.29 4.12
C PHE A 148 8.65 2.99 3.75
N VAL A 149 8.48 2.40 2.57
CA VAL A 149 7.20 2.04 1.97
C VAL A 149 7.25 0.57 1.54
N ALA A 150 6.14 -0.14 1.62
CA ALA A 150 6.06 -1.54 1.23
C ALA A 150 6.47 -1.73 -0.24
N HIS A 151 7.10 -2.88 -0.52
CA HIS A 151 7.39 -3.26 -1.89
C HIS A 151 6.06 -3.51 -2.63
N PRO A 152 5.87 -3.00 -3.87
CA PRO A 152 4.64 -3.23 -4.64
C PRO A 152 4.25 -4.70 -4.73
N TRP A 153 5.24 -5.58 -4.89
CA TRP A 153 5.01 -7.02 -4.99
C TRP A 153 4.54 -7.64 -3.67
N ASP A 154 4.97 -7.13 -2.51
CA ASP A 154 4.46 -7.59 -1.20
C ASP A 154 2.96 -7.28 -1.07
N ILE A 155 2.54 -6.09 -1.51
CA ILE A 155 1.15 -5.63 -1.48
C ILE A 155 0.27 -6.54 -2.34
N ILE A 156 0.76 -6.96 -3.51
CA ILE A 156 -0.01 -7.83 -4.40
C ILE A 156 -0.15 -9.24 -3.83
N VAL A 157 0.92 -9.79 -3.25
CA VAL A 157 0.85 -11.09 -2.54
C VAL A 157 -0.18 -11.00 -1.41
N GLU A 158 -0.11 -9.98 -0.56
CA GLU A 158 -1.11 -9.77 0.50
C GLU A 158 -2.54 -9.73 -0.07
N LYS A 159 -2.77 -8.90 -1.09
CA LYS A 159 -4.11 -8.74 -1.67
C LYS A 159 -4.63 -10.06 -2.22
N ILE A 160 -3.81 -10.85 -2.91
CA ILE A 160 -4.24 -12.12 -3.51
C ILE A 160 -4.58 -13.17 -2.45
N VAL A 161 -3.81 -13.26 -1.36
CA VAL A 161 -4.08 -14.24 -0.29
C VAL A 161 -5.16 -13.76 0.69
N SER A 162 -5.57 -12.49 0.62
CA SER A 162 -6.60 -11.92 1.47
C SER A 162 -7.95 -12.66 1.30
N PRO A 163 -8.65 -12.98 2.40
CA PRO A 163 -10.02 -13.51 2.36
C PRO A 163 -10.98 -12.60 1.57
N ARG A 164 -10.71 -11.29 1.53
CA ARG A 164 -11.49 -10.32 0.76
C ARG A 164 -11.47 -10.64 -0.73
N THR A 165 -10.30 -10.90 -1.31
CA THR A 165 -10.17 -11.23 -2.74
C THR A 165 -10.91 -12.52 -3.07
N LYS A 166 -10.83 -13.53 -2.20
CA LYS A 166 -11.62 -14.77 -2.37
C LYS A 166 -13.13 -14.50 -2.38
N LYS A 167 -13.61 -13.65 -1.46
CA LYS A 167 -15.02 -13.22 -1.41
C LYS A 167 -15.41 -12.46 -2.68
N GLU A 168 -14.59 -11.52 -3.13
CA GLU A 168 -14.83 -10.70 -4.32
C GLU A 168 -14.86 -11.54 -5.61
N LEU A 169 -13.97 -12.54 -5.73
CA LEU A 169 -14.00 -13.53 -6.81
C LEU A 169 -15.30 -14.33 -6.82
N ASN A 170 -15.73 -14.84 -5.66
CA ASN A 170 -16.96 -15.61 -5.55
C ASN A 170 -18.20 -14.79 -5.90
N LEU A 171 -18.21 -13.51 -5.52
CA LEU A 171 -19.30 -12.58 -5.79
C LEU A 171 -19.22 -11.92 -7.17
N LYS A 172 -18.13 -12.17 -7.93
CA LYS A 172 -17.84 -11.54 -9.23
C LYS A 172 -17.96 -10.01 -9.21
N ILE A 173 -17.37 -9.38 -8.18
CA ILE A 173 -17.41 -7.92 -8.03
C ILE A 173 -16.43 -7.29 -9.04
N ASP A 174 -16.98 -6.67 -10.09
CA ASP A 174 -16.25 -6.00 -11.17
C ASP A 174 -15.58 -4.68 -10.74
N MET A 175 -16.07 -4.04 -9.67
CA MET A 175 -15.53 -2.78 -9.12
C MET A 175 -14.54 -2.94 -7.97
N SER A 176 -13.97 -4.14 -7.73
CA SER A 176 -12.99 -4.30 -6.65
C SER A 176 -11.71 -3.49 -6.91
N VAL A 177 -11.39 -2.63 -5.95
CA VAL A 177 -10.15 -1.84 -5.92
C VAL A 177 -8.92 -2.74 -5.79
N ASP A 178 -9.01 -3.82 -5.01
CA ASP A 178 -7.90 -4.75 -4.80
C ASP A 178 -7.57 -5.52 -6.09
N ILE A 179 -8.60 -5.99 -6.79
CA ILE A 179 -8.45 -6.64 -8.10
C ILE A 179 -7.83 -5.67 -9.12
N ARG A 180 -8.26 -4.41 -9.13
CA ARG A 180 -7.68 -3.37 -10.00
C ARG A 180 -6.18 -3.19 -9.74
N HIS A 181 -5.77 -3.13 -8.47
CA HIS A 181 -4.36 -3.03 -8.09
C HIS A 181 -3.56 -4.24 -8.56
N ILE A 182 -4.09 -5.45 -8.34
CA ILE A 182 -3.46 -6.71 -8.78
C ILE A 182 -3.22 -6.69 -10.29
N PHE A 183 -4.24 -6.35 -11.09
CA PHE A 183 -4.08 -6.29 -12.55
C PHE A 183 -3.17 -5.16 -13.02
N SER A 184 -3.11 -4.03 -12.31
CA SER A 184 -2.20 -2.92 -12.64
C SER A 184 -0.73 -3.33 -12.48
N VAL A 185 -0.40 -4.08 -11.42
CA VAL A 185 0.96 -4.62 -11.22
C VAL A 185 1.24 -5.75 -12.19
N TYR A 186 0.31 -6.70 -12.31
CA TYR A 186 0.44 -7.83 -13.23
C TYR A 186 0.68 -7.37 -14.68
N GLY A 187 -0.04 -6.35 -15.16
CA GLY A 187 0.11 -5.84 -16.52
C GLY A 187 1.53 -5.39 -16.86
N LYS A 188 2.31 -4.94 -15.86
CA LYS A 188 3.71 -4.54 -16.02
C LYS A 188 4.70 -5.68 -15.78
N GLU A 189 4.39 -6.58 -14.85
CA GLU A 189 5.34 -7.54 -14.31
C GLU A 189 5.11 -8.99 -14.78
N LYS A 190 4.04 -9.29 -15.52
CA LYS A 190 3.65 -10.66 -15.92
C LYS A 190 4.74 -11.46 -16.65
N ASP A 191 5.69 -10.78 -17.29
CA ASP A 191 6.79 -11.39 -18.03
C ASP A 191 8.15 -11.29 -17.29
N ASN A 192 8.15 -10.76 -16.06
CA ASN A 192 9.33 -10.59 -15.22
C ASN A 192 9.52 -11.82 -14.30
N LEU A 193 10.61 -12.58 -14.51
CA LEU A 193 10.90 -13.76 -13.69
C LEU A 193 11.16 -13.40 -12.21
N GLN A 194 11.86 -12.29 -11.94
CA GLN A 194 12.16 -11.86 -10.59
C GLN A 194 10.89 -11.53 -9.80
N PHE A 195 9.90 -10.93 -10.46
CA PHE A 195 8.58 -10.69 -9.87
C PHE A 195 7.93 -11.99 -9.38
N TRP A 196 7.93 -13.02 -10.23
CA TRP A 196 7.31 -14.31 -9.89
C TRP A 196 8.06 -15.02 -8.77
N ASP A 197 9.38 -15.09 -8.85
CA ASP A 197 10.21 -15.73 -7.83
C ASP A 197 10.00 -15.04 -6.47
N TYR A 198 9.99 -13.70 -6.46
CA TYR A 198 9.74 -12.90 -5.26
C TYR A 198 8.33 -13.15 -4.69
N CYS A 199 7.28 -13.09 -5.53
CA CYS A 199 5.91 -13.30 -5.06
C CYS A 199 5.72 -14.69 -4.46
N LEU A 200 6.29 -15.73 -5.09
CA LEU A 200 6.20 -17.09 -4.60
C LEU A 200 6.96 -17.25 -3.27
N GLU A 201 8.17 -16.68 -3.15
CA GLU A 201 8.90 -16.68 -1.88
C GLU A 201 8.11 -16.01 -0.76
N LYS A 202 7.53 -14.83 -1.03
CA LYS A 202 6.71 -14.10 -0.04
C LYS A 202 5.44 -14.85 0.33
N SER A 203 4.79 -15.51 -0.63
CA SER A 203 3.62 -16.35 -0.35
C SER A 203 3.96 -17.58 0.51
N ARG A 204 5.15 -18.19 0.32
CA ARG A 204 5.65 -19.27 1.20
C ARG A 204 5.88 -18.81 2.61
N TYR A 205 6.41 -17.61 2.79
CA TYR A 205 6.59 -17.04 4.12
C TYR A 205 5.26 -16.88 4.86
N LEU A 206 4.20 -16.49 4.15
CA LEU A 206 2.83 -16.44 4.69
C LEU A 206 2.18 -17.84 4.83
N GLN A 207 2.88 -18.92 4.49
CA GLN A 207 2.36 -20.29 4.40
C GLN A 207 1.13 -20.42 3.49
N ALA A 208 1.03 -19.53 2.50
CA ALA A 208 -0.13 -19.35 1.63
C ALA A 208 0.21 -19.54 0.15
N GLU A 209 1.32 -20.20 -0.20
CA GLU A 209 1.76 -20.36 -1.60
C GLU A 209 0.69 -21.05 -2.47
N LYS A 210 0.06 -22.12 -1.97
CA LYS A 210 -1.01 -22.81 -2.69
C LYS A 210 -2.20 -21.89 -2.95
N GLU A 211 -2.63 -21.17 -1.92
CA GLU A 211 -3.76 -20.25 -1.99
C GLU A 211 -3.46 -19.08 -2.93
N PHE A 212 -2.23 -18.55 -2.88
CA PHE A 212 -1.74 -17.53 -3.79
C PHE A 212 -1.84 -18.01 -5.24
N ARG A 213 -1.31 -19.19 -5.55
CA ARG A 213 -1.33 -19.78 -6.90
C ARG A 213 -2.75 -19.96 -7.42
N GLU A 214 -3.61 -20.57 -6.59
CA GLU A 214 -5.01 -20.83 -6.94
C GLU A 214 -5.80 -19.54 -7.14
N ASN A 215 -5.72 -18.59 -6.20
CA ASN A 215 -6.44 -17.33 -6.28
C ASN A 215 -5.96 -16.49 -7.48
N PHE A 216 -4.65 -16.41 -7.71
CA PHE A 216 -4.12 -15.63 -8.83
C PHE A 216 -4.49 -16.25 -10.18
N MET A 217 -4.41 -17.57 -10.31
CA MET A 217 -4.87 -18.29 -11.50
C MET A 217 -6.37 -18.03 -11.75
N ASN A 218 -7.20 -18.02 -10.70
CA ASN A 218 -8.62 -17.73 -10.83
C ASN A 218 -8.87 -16.27 -11.25
N LEU A 219 -8.18 -15.30 -10.64
CA LEU A 219 -8.24 -13.89 -11.06
C LEU A 219 -7.96 -13.74 -12.56
N LEU A 220 -6.88 -14.36 -13.05
CA LEU A 220 -6.50 -14.27 -14.45
C LEU A 220 -7.51 -14.94 -15.39
N LYS A 221 -8.10 -16.08 -14.98
CA LYS A 221 -9.15 -16.75 -15.76
C LYS A 221 -10.44 -15.93 -15.82
N PHE A 222 -10.80 -15.27 -14.72
CA PHE A 222 -12.03 -14.47 -14.62
C PHE A 222 -11.82 -12.99 -14.97
N ALA A 223 -10.64 -12.59 -15.44
CA ALA A 223 -10.33 -11.18 -15.71
C ALA A 223 -11.37 -10.53 -16.64
N LYS A 224 -11.78 -11.23 -17.69
CA LYS A 224 -12.84 -10.78 -18.62
C LYS A 224 -14.18 -10.55 -17.92
N ASP A 225 -14.61 -11.53 -17.13
CA ASP A 225 -15.88 -11.46 -16.36
C ASP A 225 -15.88 -10.32 -15.32
N LEU A 226 -14.68 -9.90 -14.89
CA LEU A 226 -14.47 -8.79 -13.95
C LEU A 226 -14.30 -7.43 -14.65
N GLY A 227 -14.47 -7.36 -15.97
CA GLY A 227 -14.34 -6.12 -16.75
C GLY A 227 -12.91 -5.76 -17.19
N TYR A 228 -11.97 -6.70 -17.13
CA TYR A 228 -10.56 -6.52 -17.50
C TYR A 228 -10.21 -7.27 -18.78
N ASP A 229 -10.94 -7.01 -19.87
CA ASP A 229 -10.80 -7.68 -21.18
C ASP A 229 -9.38 -7.64 -21.76
N ASN A 230 -8.61 -6.61 -21.41
CA ASN A 230 -7.25 -6.39 -21.91
C ASN A 230 -6.18 -7.18 -21.14
N VAL A 231 -6.54 -7.87 -20.05
CA VAL A 231 -5.59 -8.67 -19.27
C VAL A 231 -5.36 -10.00 -19.97
N VAL A 232 -4.12 -10.19 -20.46
CA VAL A 232 -3.71 -11.42 -21.12
C VAL A 232 -2.81 -12.24 -20.19
N MET A 233 -3.13 -13.53 -20.06
CA MET A 233 -2.26 -14.48 -19.36
C MET A 233 -0.96 -14.68 -20.14
N SER A 234 0.20 -14.39 -19.52
CA SER A 234 1.48 -14.70 -20.14
C SER A 234 1.80 -16.19 -20.00
N PRO A 235 2.58 -16.78 -20.93
CA PRO A 235 3.08 -18.14 -20.78
C PRO A 235 3.87 -18.34 -19.48
N LEU A 236 4.60 -17.32 -19.03
CA LEU A 236 5.34 -17.34 -17.78
C LEU A 236 4.38 -17.42 -16.58
N SER A 237 3.34 -16.61 -16.53
CA SER A 237 2.32 -16.67 -15.47
C SER A 237 1.72 -18.07 -15.35
N ILE A 238 1.38 -18.70 -16.49
CA ILE A 238 0.80 -20.05 -16.51
C ILE A 238 1.80 -21.07 -15.95
N LYS A 239 3.06 -21.00 -16.37
CA LYS A 239 4.13 -21.86 -15.86
C LYS A 239 4.31 -21.68 -14.35
N MET A 240 4.44 -20.43 -13.92
CA MET A 240 4.75 -20.08 -12.54
C MET A 240 3.60 -20.37 -11.58
N LEU A 241 2.34 -20.42 -12.03
CA LEU A 241 1.17 -20.66 -11.16
C LEU A 241 0.68 -22.11 -11.15
N LYS A 242 1.10 -22.96 -12.11
CA LYS A 242 0.70 -24.38 -12.20
C LYS A 242 1.66 -25.36 -11.53
N GLN A 243 2.88 -24.93 -11.22
CA GLN A 243 3.85 -25.69 -10.43
C GLN A 243 3.37 -25.83 -8.98
#